data_AF-A0A5K1E388-F1
#
_entry.id   AF-A0A5K1E388-F1
#
_cell.length_a   1.000
_cell.length_b   1.000
_cell.length_c   1.000
_cell.angle_alpha   90.00
_cell.angle_beta   90.00
_cell.angle_gamma   90.00
#
_symmetry.space_group_name_H-M   'P 1'
#
loop_
_entity.id
_entity.type
_entity.pdbx_description
1 polymer ?
#
loop_
_entity_poly.entity_id
_entity_poly.type
_entity_poly.pdbx_seq_one_letter_code
_entity_poly.pdbx_strand_id
1 'polypeptide(L)'
;MQGLKLERCINSTTCLPRAPVTVKVKRRISATVYLDNAACRSFIYKKFIVTPVDMESAAVAFICLQQRTPFIVVQSLSDLAASSSSLLNEANTYSTFAAQNAISTTIKFIQLLSG
;
A
#
# COMPACT_ATOMS: atom_id res chain seq x y z
N MET A 1 9.14 -1.13 -13.28
CA MET A 1 8.73 -1.90 -12.08
C MET A 1 7.80 -3.08 -12.39
N GLN A 2 7.12 -3.13 -13.54
CA GLN A 2 6.33 -4.31 -13.92
C GLN A 2 7.23 -5.55 -13.98
N GLY A 3 6.75 -6.69 -13.48
CA GLY A 3 7.50 -7.95 -13.46
C GLY A 3 8.49 -8.13 -12.30
N LEU A 4 8.54 -7.21 -11.33
CA LEU A 4 9.31 -7.42 -10.10
C LEU A 4 8.75 -8.63 -9.33
N LYS A 5 9.60 -9.62 -9.06
CA LYS A 5 9.25 -10.75 -8.20
C LYS A 5 9.18 -10.27 -6.76
N LEU A 6 7.98 -10.33 -6.18
CA LEU A 6 7.70 -9.98 -4.79
C LEU A 6 7.56 -11.24 -3.95
N GLU A 7 7.84 -11.12 -2.65
CA GLU A 7 7.63 -12.22 -1.71
C GLU A 7 6.15 -12.58 -1.65
N ARG A 8 5.84 -13.87 -1.69
CA ARG A 8 4.45 -14.37 -1.66
C ARG A 8 4.06 -14.91 -0.28
N CYS A 9 5.03 -15.27 0.54
CA CYS A 9 4.83 -15.97 1.79
C CYS A 9 5.48 -15.21 2.93
N ILE A 10 4.82 -15.19 4.09
CA ILE A 10 5.37 -14.64 5.33
C ILE A 10 6.25 -15.69 6.00
N ASN A 11 5.80 -16.95 5.95
CA ASN A 11 6.45 -18.12 6.51
C ASN A 11 6.01 -19.37 5.71
N SER A 12 6.45 -20.56 6.11
CA SER A 12 6.15 -21.82 5.39
C SER A 12 4.67 -22.19 5.30
N THR A 13 3.82 -21.63 6.17
CA THR A 13 2.39 -21.97 6.28
C THR A 13 1.45 -20.85 5.83
N THR A 14 1.92 -19.60 5.80
CA THR A 14 1.12 -18.41 5.46
C THR A 14 1.62 -17.78 4.17
N CYS A 15 0.90 -18.06 3.08
CA CYS A 15 1.17 -17.53 1.74
C CYS A 15 -0.07 -16.91 1.13
N LEU A 16 0.13 -15.88 0.30
CA LEU A 16 -0.94 -15.33 -0.53
C LEU A 16 -1.38 -16.34 -1.60
N PRO A 17 -2.69 -16.44 -1.91
CA PRO A 17 -3.21 -17.35 -2.93
C PRO A 17 -2.75 -16.97 -4.35
N ARG A 18 -2.41 -15.70 -4.56
CA ARG A 18 -1.89 -15.17 -5.83
C ARG A 18 -0.57 -14.45 -5.58
N ALA A 19 0.33 -14.50 -6.57
CA ALA A 19 1.57 -13.76 -6.50
C ALA A 19 1.28 -12.25 -6.43
N PRO A 20 1.91 -11.50 -5.51
CA PRO A 20 1.74 -10.06 -5.43
C PRO A 20 2.31 -9.39 -6.68
N VAL A 21 1.70 -8.27 -7.05
CA VAL A 21 2.03 -7.51 -8.25
C VAL A 21 2.26 -6.05 -7.92
N THR A 22 3.15 -5.40 -8.66
CA THR A 22 3.32 -3.96 -8.60
C THR A 22 2.30 -3.28 -9.51
N VAL A 23 1.53 -2.34 -8.97
CA VAL A 23 0.53 -1.58 -9.73
C VAL A 23 0.76 -0.08 -9.58
N LYS A 24 0.66 0.65 -10.69
CA LYS A 24 0.62 2.11 -10.64
C LYS A 24 -0.79 2.55 -10.28
N VAL A 25 -0.92 3.13 -9.09
CA VAL A 25 -2.19 3.66 -8.61
C VAL A 25 -2.46 5.02 -9.24
N LYS A 26 -3.72 5.25 -9.68
CA LYS A 26 -4.15 6.55 -10.22
C LYS A 26 -4.41 7.59 -9.14
N ARG A 27 -5.04 7.20 -8.03
CA ARG A 27 -5.43 8.08 -6.92
C ARG A 27 -5.28 7.39 -5.57
N ARG A 28 -4.79 8.14 -4.60
CA ARG A 28 -4.51 7.74 -3.22
C ARG A 28 -5.00 8.84 -2.29
N ILE A 29 -5.38 8.48 -1.07
CA ILE A 29 -5.83 9.39 -0.02
C ILE A 29 -5.13 9.02 1.29
N SER A 30 -4.93 10.02 2.16
CA SER A 30 -4.63 9.75 3.57
C SER A 30 -5.80 10.17 4.46
N ALA A 31 -6.02 9.40 5.52
CA ALA A 31 -7.00 9.68 6.56
C ALA A 31 -6.34 9.57 7.94
N THR A 32 -6.77 10.39 8.91
CA THR A 32 -6.24 10.34 10.28
C THR A 32 -6.75 9.15 11.10
N VAL A 33 -7.47 8.23 10.47
CA VAL A 33 -8.11 7.08 11.10
C VAL A 33 -7.75 5.80 10.35
N TYR A 34 -7.55 4.71 11.09
CA TYR A 34 -7.41 3.39 10.52
C TYR A 34 -8.76 2.93 9.95
N LEU A 35 -8.81 2.68 8.65
CA LEU A 35 -10.05 2.38 7.93
C LEU A 35 -10.36 0.89 7.96
N ASP A 36 -11.15 0.45 8.94
CA ASP A 36 -11.66 -0.93 9.04
C ASP A 36 -13.19 -0.96 9.07
N ASN A 37 -13.81 -0.32 8.07
CA ASN A 37 -15.26 -0.22 7.98
C ASN A 37 -15.71 -0.24 6.51
N ALA A 38 -16.50 -1.25 6.15
CA ALA A 38 -16.94 -1.46 4.77
C ALA A 38 -17.81 -0.31 4.22
N ALA A 39 -18.63 0.34 5.06
CA ALA A 39 -19.45 1.48 4.65
C ALA A 39 -18.58 2.71 4.39
N CYS A 40 -17.63 3.01 5.28
CA CYS A 40 -16.65 4.10 5.09
C CYS A 40 -15.77 3.85 3.86
N ARG A 41 -15.27 2.62 3.66
CA ARG A 41 -14.51 2.25 2.45
C ARG A 41 -15.31 2.49 1.18
N SER A 42 -16.57 2.05 1.17
CA SER A 42 -17.47 2.24 0.03
C SER A 42 -17.76 3.73 -0.24
N PHE A 43 -17.95 4.51 0.82
CA PHE A 43 -18.16 5.96 0.73
C PHE A 43 -16.93 6.67 0.13
N ILE A 44 -15.74 6.39 0.67
CA ILE A 44 -14.47 6.98 0.20
C ILE A 44 -14.21 6.63 -1.26
N TYR A 45 -14.41 5.36 -1.64
CA TYR A 45 -14.28 4.92 -3.04
C TYR A 45 -15.24 5.67 -3.96
N LYS A 46 -16.54 5.72 -3.62
CA LYS A 46 -17.55 6.42 -4.43
C LYS A 46 -17.26 7.92 -4.56
N LYS A 47 -16.74 8.55 -3.51
CA LYS A 47 -16.49 10.00 -3.49
C LYS A 47 -15.23 10.41 -4.25
N PHE A 48 -14.14 9.65 -4.12
CA PHE A 48 -12.82 10.07 -4.60
C PHE A 48 -12.24 9.17 -5.71
N ILE A 49 -12.81 7.97 -5.92
CA ILE A 49 -12.33 6.96 -6.87
C ILE A 49 -10.86 6.62 -6.56
N VAL A 50 -10.61 6.29 -5.30
CA VAL A 50 -9.30 5.98 -4.71
C VAL A 50 -9.21 4.51 -4.37
N THR A 51 -8.02 3.92 -4.45
CA THR A 51 -7.82 2.49 -4.12
C THR A 51 -7.08 2.30 -2.78
N PRO A 52 -5.86 2.82 -2.56
CA PRO A 52 -5.22 2.78 -1.26
C PRO A 52 -5.64 3.96 -0.37
N VAL A 53 -5.77 3.66 0.92
CA VAL A 53 -5.86 4.63 2.00
C VAL A 53 -4.71 4.35 2.96
N ASP A 54 -3.95 5.38 3.31
CA ASP A 54 -2.97 5.33 4.40
C ASP A 54 -3.19 6.51 5.36
N MET A 55 -2.25 6.80 6.26
CA MET A 55 -2.43 7.85 7.25
C MET A 55 -1.50 9.06 7.02
N GLU A 56 -0.48 8.93 6.17
CA GLU A 56 0.62 9.90 6.09
C GLU A 56 0.90 10.45 4.69
N SER A 57 0.69 9.67 3.62
CA SER A 57 1.27 10.00 2.31
C SER A 57 0.84 11.34 1.72
N ALA A 58 -0.42 11.76 1.92
CA ALA A 58 -0.93 13.04 1.44
C ALA A 58 -0.33 14.21 2.23
N ALA A 59 -0.09 14.03 3.53
CA ALA A 59 0.59 15.03 4.35
C ALA A 59 2.06 15.19 3.93
N VAL A 60 2.77 14.08 3.71
CA VAL A 60 4.14 14.12 3.17
C VAL A 60 4.18 14.76 1.79
N ALA A 61 3.27 14.38 0.89
CA ALA A 61 3.16 14.97 -0.44
C ALA A 61 2.91 16.49 -0.38
N PHE A 62 2.09 16.95 0.57
CA PHE A 62 1.82 18.37 0.75
C PHE A 62 3.08 19.15 1.15
N ILE A 63 3.89 18.63 2.07
CA ILE A 63 5.16 19.27 2.44
C ILE A 63 6.16 19.23 1.29
N CYS A 64 6.30 18.09 0.60
CA CYS A 64 7.17 18.00 -0.59
C CYS A 64 6.77 19.00 -1.68
N LEU A 65 5.46 19.20 -1.90
CA LEU A 65 4.95 20.21 -2.82
C LEU A 65 5.37 21.62 -2.39
N GLN A 66 5.22 21.97 -1.11
CA GLN A 66 5.64 23.28 -0.58
C GLN A 66 7.14 23.51 -0.75
N GLN A 67 7.95 22.48 -0.51
CA GLN A 67 9.41 22.53 -0.62
C GLN A 67 9.93 22.34 -2.06
N ARG A 68 9.03 22.17 -3.04
CA ARG A 68 9.36 21.87 -4.46
C ARG A 68 10.25 20.65 -4.62
N THR A 69 10.06 19.64 -3.77
CA THR A 69 10.83 18.40 -3.77
C THR A 69 10.05 17.31 -4.50
N PRO A 70 10.63 16.64 -5.52
CA PRO A 70 10.02 15.49 -6.16
C PRO A 70 9.72 14.38 -5.14
N PHE A 71 8.57 13.75 -5.25
CA PHE A 71 8.10 12.76 -4.28
C PHE A 71 7.40 11.58 -4.97
N ILE A 72 7.55 10.39 -4.37
CA ILE A 72 6.85 9.18 -4.77
C ILE A 72 6.50 8.36 -3.52
N VAL A 73 5.32 7.73 -3.54
CA VAL A 73 4.89 6.77 -2.51
C VAL A 73 5.00 5.36 -3.06
N VAL A 74 5.74 4.51 -2.37
CA VAL A 74 5.73 3.06 -2.58
C VAL A 74 5.12 2.42 -1.34
N GLN A 75 3.99 1.74 -1.51
CA GLN A 75 3.31 1.05 -0.42
C GLN A 75 2.85 -0.34 -0.89
N SER A 76 2.97 -1.33 -0.02
CA SER A 76 2.30 -2.62 -0.15
C SER A 76 1.08 -2.67 0.78
N LEU A 77 0.03 -3.37 0.35
CA LEU A 77 -1.18 -3.54 1.16
C LEU A 77 -0.94 -4.57 2.27
N SER A 78 -1.33 -4.21 3.51
CA SER A 78 -1.31 -5.10 4.69
C SER A 78 -2.71 -5.58 5.09
N ASP A 79 -3.76 -4.93 4.58
CA ASP A 79 -5.16 -5.20 4.88
C ASP A 79 -6.02 -4.71 3.71
N LEU A 80 -7.28 -5.12 3.67
CA LEU A 80 -8.27 -4.79 2.65
C LEU A 80 -9.40 -3.87 3.16
N ALA A 81 -9.22 -3.20 4.31
CA ALA A 81 -10.16 -2.24 4.91
C ALA A 81 -11.57 -2.84 5.11
N ALA A 82 -11.65 -3.90 5.91
CA ALA A 82 -12.85 -4.72 6.12
C ALA A 82 -13.42 -5.38 4.84
N SER A 83 -12.59 -5.59 3.80
CA SER A 83 -13.00 -6.35 2.62
C SER A 83 -12.59 -7.82 2.66
N SER A 84 -11.81 -8.25 3.66
CA SER A 84 -11.57 -9.66 3.92
C SER A 84 -12.77 -10.28 4.63
N SER A 85 -13.00 -11.58 4.39
CA SER A 85 -14.03 -12.36 5.09
C SER A 85 -13.58 -12.84 6.48
N SER A 86 -12.37 -12.46 6.90
CA SER A 86 -11.81 -12.82 8.20
C SER A 86 -12.39 -11.93 9.30
N LEU A 87 -12.79 -12.54 10.42
CA LEU A 87 -13.20 -11.82 11.64
C LEU A 87 -12.04 -11.05 12.30
N LEU A 88 -10.79 -11.37 11.93
CA LEU A 88 -9.57 -10.78 12.45
C LEU A 88 -8.99 -9.81 11.43
N ASN A 89 -8.57 -8.63 11.92
CA ASN A 89 -7.85 -7.63 11.15
C ASN A 89 -6.52 -8.22 10.67
N GLU A 90 -6.38 -8.33 9.35
CA GLU A 90 -5.25 -8.95 8.67
C GLU A 90 -3.97 -8.10 8.75
N ALA A 91 -4.08 -6.82 9.11
CA ALA A 91 -2.94 -5.91 9.16
C ALA A 91 -1.84 -6.38 10.10
N ASN A 92 -2.16 -6.92 11.28
CA ASN A 92 -1.13 -7.42 12.19
C ASN A 92 -0.37 -8.62 11.61
N THR A 93 -1.04 -9.44 10.80
CA THR A 93 -0.42 -10.60 10.16
C THR A 93 0.45 -10.19 8.98
N TYR A 94 -0.01 -9.29 8.12
CA TYR A 94 0.69 -8.93 6.88
C TYR A 94 1.55 -7.67 6.97
N SER A 95 1.61 -6.96 8.10
CA SER A 95 2.41 -5.71 8.20
C SER A 95 3.89 -5.92 7.86
N THR A 96 4.53 -6.94 8.44
CA THR A 96 5.95 -7.26 8.14
C THR A 96 6.16 -7.63 6.68
N PHE A 97 5.23 -8.43 6.14
CA PHE A 97 5.25 -8.85 4.74
C PHE A 97 5.07 -7.68 3.77
N ALA A 98 4.13 -6.77 4.07
CA ALA A 98 3.90 -5.57 3.31
C ALA A 98 5.13 -4.64 3.36
N ALA A 99 5.74 -4.48 4.53
CA ALA A 99 6.97 -3.70 4.69
C ALA A 99 8.11 -4.26 3.82
N GLN A 100 8.34 -5.58 3.86
CA GLN A 100 9.37 -6.24 3.04
C GLN A 100 9.15 -6.01 1.53
N ASN A 101 7.92 -6.20 1.04
CA ASN A 101 7.60 -5.99 -0.36
C ASN A 101 7.71 -4.52 -0.79
N ALA A 102 7.33 -3.58 0.09
CA ALA A 102 7.51 -2.15 -0.15
C ALA A 102 9.00 -1.76 -0.21
N ILE A 103 9.83 -2.30 0.68
CA ILE A 103 11.28 -2.06 0.70
C ILE A 103 11.93 -2.64 -0.57
N SER A 104 11.66 -3.89 -0.93
CA SER A 104 12.19 -4.51 -2.15
C SER A 104 11.83 -3.71 -3.40
N THR A 105 10.59 -3.21 -3.48
CA THR A 105 10.15 -2.34 -4.57
C THR A 105 10.91 -1.00 -4.59
N THR A 106 11.12 -0.40 -3.42
CA THR A 106 11.83 0.88 -3.26
C THR A 106 13.31 0.74 -3.61
N ILE A 107 13.99 -0.31 -3.16
CA ILE A 107 15.39 -0.58 -3.52
C ILE A 107 15.51 -0.72 -5.04
N LYS A 108 14.61 -1.50 -5.66
CA LYS A 108 14.62 -1.67 -7.11
C LYS A 108 14.36 -0.36 -7.85
N PHE A 109 13.50 0.51 -7.32
CA PHE A 109 13.27 1.84 -7.86
C PHE A 109 14.54 2.68 -7.84
N ILE A 110 15.21 2.76 -6.69
CA ILE A 110 16.44 3.55 -6.52
C ILE A 110 17.52 3.05 -7.47
N GLN A 111 17.71 1.73 -7.60
CA GLN A 111 18.66 1.15 -8.55
C GLN A 111 18.40 1.57 -10.00
N LEU A 112 17.12 1.73 -10.39
CA LEU A 112 16.74 2.17 -11.73
C LEU A 112 16.89 3.69 -11.93
N LEU A 113 17.03 4.47 -10.86
CA LEU A 113 17.31 5.91 -10.93
C LEU A 113 18.81 6.22 -10.99
N SER A 114 19.65 5.32 -10.47
CA SER A 114 21.10 5.47 -10.40
C SER A 114 21.85 4.92 -11.62
N GLY A 115 21.13 4.34 -12.59
CA GLY A 115 21.69 3.89 -13.88
C GLY A 115 21.30 4.84 -14.99
#